data_AF-A0A1Y1JTG3-F1
#
_entry.id   AF-A0A1Y1JTG3-F1
#
_cell.length_a   1.000
_cell.length_b   1.000
_cell.length_c   1.000
_cell.angle_alpha   90.00
_cell.angle_beta   90.00
_cell.angle_gamma   90.00
#
_symmetry.space_group_name_H-M   'P 1'
#
loop_
_entity.id
_entity.type
_entity.pdbx_description
1 polymer ?
#
loop_
_entity_poly.entity_id
_entity_poly.type
_entity_poly.pdbx_seq_one_letter_code
_entity_poly.pdbx_strand_id
1 'polypeptide(L)'
;MDTINYRLVENFPKCNTIIESYIKTKDSNNHHCTSGVFGAQSNLMQKFHIKKCNAAVNFASKINENSNKISRDSLCFYLYFWIYNELKSIGLSGEINAVYRDLFSIETPGKNVCNVRKYSTIINDQENNILQSMYDIYKGIDTVKEYCDYINDDKLCNAINVILHKNSTPKETEVCESCETIISHPCQNNRSFPIIITVIVILLVFLFIFIKFTPYRTNITRRIKRILNIRNHINEEWNNMQSSEIPVNILSDMGYNMSYSCD
;
A
#
# COMPACT_ATOMS: atom_id res chain seq x y z
N MET A 1 -10.99 21.91 -0.64
CA MET A 1 -9.99 20.84 -0.45
C MET A 1 -10.61 19.85 0.50
N ASP A 2 -10.69 18.59 0.11
CA ASP A 2 -11.22 17.55 1.00
C ASP A 2 -10.17 17.26 2.09
N THR A 3 -10.60 17.21 3.35
CA THR A 3 -9.75 16.91 4.51
C THR A 3 -9.97 15.48 4.99
N ILE A 4 -8.92 14.78 5.42
CA ILE A 4 -9.06 13.46 6.06
C ILE A 4 -9.85 13.64 7.36
N ASN A 5 -10.91 12.86 7.52
CA ASN A 5 -11.51 12.66 8.83
C ASN A 5 -10.79 11.49 9.52
N TYR A 6 -9.74 11.80 10.31
CA TYR A 6 -8.96 10.77 11.00
C TYR A 6 -9.75 9.99 12.04
N ARG A 7 -10.94 10.45 12.47
CA ARG A 7 -11.82 9.67 13.35
C ARG A 7 -12.26 8.36 12.70
N LEU A 8 -12.26 8.28 11.36
CA LEU A 8 -12.59 7.05 10.65
C LEU A 8 -11.60 5.91 10.93
N VAL A 9 -10.36 6.23 11.32
CA VAL A 9 -9.27 5.27 11.59
C VAL A 9 -9.53 4.45 12.85
N GLU A 10 -10.35 4.95 13.78
CA GLU A 10 -10.77 4.22 14.98
C GLU A 10 -11.41 2.86 14.64
N ASN A 11 -12.05 2.74 13.47
CA ASN A 11 -12.67 1.50 13.03
C ASN A 11 -11.73 0.56 12.26
N PHE A 12 -10.49 0.97 11.96
CA PHE A 12 -9.57 0.18 11.13
C PHE A 12 -9.23 -1.19 11.71
N PRO A 13 -8.99 -1.36 13.02
CA PRO A 13 -8.76 -2.70 13.59
C PRO A 13 -9.93 -3.66 13.34
N LYS A 14 -11.18 -3.20 13.52
CA LYS A 14 -12.37 -4.01 13.24
C LYS A 14 -12.49 -4.36 11.76
N CYS A 15 -12.20 -3.40 10.88
CA CYS A 15 -12.16 -3.65 9.44
C CYS A 15 -11.07 -4.68 9.08
N ASN A 16 -9.92 -4.62 9.76
CA ASN A 16 -8.84 -5.57 9.61
C ASN A 16 -9.26 -6.98 10.03
N THR A 17 -9.98 -7.13 11.14
CA THR A 17 -10.52 -8.43 11.55
C THR A 17 -11.46 -9.03 10.49
N ILE A 18 -12.29 -8.20 9.86
CA ILE A 18 -13.18 -8.63 8.79
C ILE A 18 -12.37 -9.10 7.56
N ILE A 19 -11.42 -8.30 7.08
CA ILE A 19 -10.64 -8.67 5.88
C ILE A 19 -9.77 -9.91 6.13
N GLU A 20 -9.16 -10.02 7.31
CA GLU A 20 -8.38 -11.19 7.73
C GLU A 20 -9.25 -12.45 7.83
N SER A 21 -10.52 -12.32 8.25
CA SER A 21 -11.44 -13.46 8.25
C SER A 21 -11.67 -14.00 6.83
N TYR A 22 -11.75 -13.13 5.83
CA TYR A 22 -11.86 -13.54 4.43
C TYR A 22 -10.57 -14.16 3.89
N ILE A 23 -9.39 -13.68 4.31
CA ILE A 23 -8.10 -14.27 3.94
C ILE A 23 -7.94 -15.68 4.51
N LYS A 24 -8.43 -15.91 5.75
CA LYS A 24 -8.33 -17.19 6.46
C LYS A 24 -9.39 -18.21 6.04
N THR A 25 -10.52 -17.75 5.51
CA THR A 25 -11.60 -18.64 5.08
C THR A 25 -11.06 -19.60 4.01
N LYS A 26 -11.32 -20.91 4.17
CA LYS A 26 -10.90 -21.91 3.18
C LYS A 26 -11.48 -21.53 1.82
N ASP A 27 -10.67 -21.68 0.78
CA ASP A 27 -11.04 -21.38 -0.58
C ASP A 27 -12.39 -22.04 -0.91
N SER A 28 -13.45 -21.24 -0.99
CA SER A 28 -14.68 -21.68 -1.61
C SER A 28 -14.38 -21.84 -3.09
N ASN A 29 -14.84 -22.93 -3.71
CA ASN A 29 -14.63 -23.21 -5.14
C ASN A 29 -15.06 -22.05 -6.09
N ASN A 30 -15.78 -21.04 -5.59
CA ASN A 30 -16.00 -19.76 -6.25
C ASN A 30 -14.86 -18.77 -5.97
N HIS A 31 -13.85 -18.77 -6.83
CA HIS A 31 -12.79 -17.78 -6.80
C HIS A 31 -13.22 -16.53 -7.57
N HIS A 32 -13.87 -15.57 -6.91
CA HIS A 32 -14.26 -14.31 -7.56
C HIS A 32 -13.11 -13.60 -8.31
N CYS A 33 -11.86 -13.79 -7.83
CA CYS A 33 -10.68 -13.24 -8.47
C CYS A 33 -10.20 -13.99 -9.74
N THR A 34 -10.59 -15.25 -9.96
CA THR A 34 -10.22 -16.01 -11.17
C THR A 34 -11.43 -16.30 -12.06
N SER A 35 -12.60 -16.54 -11.47
CA SER A 35 -13.89 -16.74 -12.12
C SER A 35 -14.86 -15.63 -11.71
N GLY A 36 -15.24 -14.80 -12.68
CA GLY A 36 -16.18 -13.69 -12.47
C GLY A 36 -15.73 -12.40 -13.13
N VAL A 37 -16.54 -11.34 -12.95
CA VAL A 37 -16.29 -10.04 -13.57
C VAL A 37 -14.95 -9.42 -13.12
N PHE A 38 -14.51 -9.72 -11.89
CA PHE A 38 -13.21 -9.30 -11.36
C PHE A 38 -12.02 -10.03 -12.01
N GLY A 39 -12.11 -11.36 -12.17
CA GLY A 39 -11.07 -12.13 -12.85
C GLY A 39 -10.94 -11.82 -14.35
N ALA A 40 -12.05 -11.45 -15.00
CA ALA A 40 -12.05 -11.01 -16.39
C ALA A 40 -11.37 -9.64 -16.59
N GLN A 41 -11.36 -8.77 -15.56
CA GLN A 41 -10.59 -7.52 -15.53
C GLN A 41 -9.18 -7.82 -14.97
N SER A 42 -8.34 -8.38 -15.84
CA SER A 42 -7.00 -8.96 -15.63
C SER A 42 -5.97 -8.22 -14.76
N ASN A 43 -6.25 -7.01 -14.27
CA ASN A 43 -5.32 -6.21 -13.48
C ASN A 43 -5.24 -6.63 -12.01
N LEU A 44 -6.29 -7.19 -11.41
CA LEU A 44 -6.29 -7.55 -9.99
C LEU A 44 -5.50 -8.84 -9.72
N MET A 45 -5.71 -9.86 -10.56
CA MET A 45 -5.12 -11.19 -10.37
C MET A 45 -3.59 -11.19 -10.46
N GLN A 46 -3.02 -10.31 -11.28
CA GLN A 46 -1.56 -10.18 -11.42
C GLN A 46 -0.92 -9.39 -10.27
N LYS A 47 -1.71 -8.60 -9.53
CA LYS A 47 -1.22 -7.68 -8.49
C LYS A 47 -1.37 -8.21 -7.07
N PHE A 48 -2.25 -9.20 -6.86
CA PHE A 48 -2.51 -9.78 -5.55
C PHE A 48 -2.35 -11.31 -5.58
N HIS A 49 -1.90 -11.86 -4.45
CA HIS A 49 -2.11 -13.27 -4.18
C HIS A 49 -3.62 -13.57 -4.18
N ILE A 50 -4.02 -14.72 -4.76
CA ILE A 50 -5.43 -15.08 -4.99
C ILE A 50 -6.33 -14.91 -3.74
N LYS A 51 -5.83 -15.32 -2.56
CA LYS A 51 -6.54 -15.17 -1.28
C LYS A 51 -6.79 -13.71 -0.89
N LYS A 52 -5.78 -12.84 -1.08
CA LYS A 52 -5.90 -11.41 -0.79
C LYS A 52 -6.86 -10.72 -1.75
N CYS A 53 -6.83 -11.11 -3.02
CA CYS A 53 -7.78 -10.62 -4.01
C CYS A 53 -9.23 -11.02 -3.67
N ASN A 54 -9.48 -12.29 -3.35
CA ASN A 54 -10.81 -12.75 -2.92
C ASN A 54 -11.26 -12.01 -1.65
N ALA A 55 -10.36 -11.77 -0.70
CA ALA A 55 -10.67 -10.99 0.50
C ALA A 55 -11.05 -9.55 0.19
N ALA A 56 -10.34 -8.88 -0.73
CA ALA A 56 -10.65 -7.52 -1.15
C ALA A 56 -12.03 -7.43 -1.82
N VAL A 57 -12.37 -8.39 -2.69
CA VAL A 57 -13.69 -8.47 -3.36
C VAL A 57 -14.80 -8.72 -2.34
N ASN A 58 -14.65 -9.70 -1.46
CA ASN A 58 -15.64 -9.98 -0.42
C ASN A 58 -15.82 -8.78 0.53
N PHE A 59 -14.73 -8.08 0.86
CA PHE A 59 -14.81 -6.86 1.64
C PHE A 59 -15.55 -5.74 0.90
N ALA A 60 -15.34 -5.57 -0.41
CA ALA A 60 -16.07 -4.60 -1.23
C ALA A 60 -17.58 -4.92 -1.27
N SER A 61 -17.95 -6.19 -1.46
CA SER A 61 -19.34 -6.66 -1.36
C SER A 61 -19.94 -6.34 0.01
N LYS A 62 -19.18 -6.54 1.09
CA LYS A 62 -19.62 -6.21 2.45
C LYS A 62 -19.91 -4.71 2.66
N ILE A 63 -19.22 -3.82 1.94
CA ILE A 63 -19.51 -2.38 1.97
C ILE A 63 -20.87 -2.09 1.35
N ASN A 64 -21.27 -2.86 0.33
CA ASN A 64 -22.53 -2.71 -0.38
C ASN A 64 -23.76 -3.18 0.41
N GLU A 65 -23.60 -4.19 1.26
CA GLU A 65 -24.71 -4.75 2.06
C GLU A 65 -25.32 -3.77 3.08
N ASN A 66 -24.69 -2.62 3.35
CA ASN A 66 -25.17 -1.54 4.24
C ASN A 66 -25.67 -1.96 5.63
N SER A 67 -25.28 -3.14 6.12
CA SER A 67 -25.85 -3.78 7.32
C SER A 67 -24.97 -3.66 8.57
N ASN A 68 -23.86 -2.90 8.50
CA ASN A 68 -22.80 -3.00 9.49
C ASN A 68 -22.84 -1.89 10.54
N LYS A 69 -22.39 -2.23 11.74
CA LYS A 69 -22.12 -1.28 12.84
C LYS A 69 -21.02 -0.26 12.50
N ILE A 70 -20.24 -0.52 11.45
CA ILE A 70 -19.14 0.34 10.99
C ILE A 70 -19.65 1.23 9.87
N SER A 71 -19.35 2.53 9.95
CA SER A 71 -19.75 3.48 8.91
C SER A 71 -19.19 3.06 7.55
N ARG A 72 -19.97 3.28 6.48
CA ARG A 72 -19.52 3.01 5.11
C ARG A 72 -18.21 3.73 4.78
N ASP A 73 -18.09 4.99 5.19
CA ASP A 73 -16.88 5.80 5.00
C ASP A 73 -15.64 5.18 5.67
N SER A 74 -15.78 4.60 6.87
CA SER A 74 -14.69 3.89 7.54
C SER A 74 -14.29 2.63 6.76
N LEU A 75 -15.25 1.85 6.27
CA LEU A 75 -14.96 0.64 5.48
C LEU A 75 -14.28 0.99 4.15
N CYS A 76 -14.81 1.98 3.43
CA CYS A 76 -14.22 2.49 2.19
C CYS A 76 -12.79 2.99 2.41
N PHE A 77 -12.57 3.75 3.48
CA PHE A 77 -11.26 4.33 3.78
C PHE A 77 -10.24 3.26 4.18
N TYR A 78 -10.66 2.30 5.01
CA TYR A 78 -9.81 1.17 5.38
C TYR A 78 -9.42 0.33 4.17
N LEU A 79 -10.36 0.01 3.27
CA LEU A 79 -10.05 -0.77 2.07
C LEU A 79 -9.01 -0.06 1.19
N TYR A 80 -9.12 1.27 1.04
CA TYR A 80 -8.12 2.04 0.29
C TYR A 80 -6.75 1.97 0.97
N PHE A 81 -6.69 2.20 2.29
CA PHE A 81 -5.46 2.10 3.09
C PHE A 81 -4.82 0.71 2.97
N TRP A 82 -5.62 -0.35 3.04
CA TRP A 82 -5.14 -1.73 2.93
C TRP A 82 -4.54 -2.00 1.53
N ILE A 83 -5.24 -1.63 0.46
CA ILE A 83 -4.73 -1.76 -0.92
C ILE A 83 -3.45 -0.95 -1.11
N TYR A 84 -3.39 0.26 -0.54
CA TYR A 84 -2.22 1.12 -0.61
C TYR A 84 -0.98 0.38 -0.08
N ASN A 85 -1.07 -0.18 1.13
CA ASN A 85 0.04 -0.89 1.76
C ASN A 85 0.41 -2.17 1.01
N GLU A 86 -0.57 -2.95 0.57
CA GLU A 86 -0.35 -4.18 -0.19
C GLU A 86 0.40 -3.91 -1.50
N LEU A 87 -0.08 -2.97 -2.33
CA LEU A 87 0.55 -2.67 -3.61
C LEU A 87 1.88 -1.92 -3.46
N LYS A 88 2.00 -1.06 -2.45
CA LYS A 88 3.27 -0.37 -2.16
C LYS A 88 4.36 -1.36 -1.76
N SER A 89 4.02 -2.42 -1.01
CA SER A 89 4.99 -3.44 -0.58
C SER A 89 5.64 -4.19 -1.75
N ILE A 90 4.96 -4.26 -2.90
CA ILE A 90 5.44 -4.89 -4.13
C ILE A 90 5.86 -3.87 -5.22
N GLY A 91 5.97 -2.59 -4.88
CA GLY A 91 6.44 -1.54 -5.80
C GLY A 91 5.41 -1.06 -6.84
N LEU A 92 4.11 -1.31 -6.64
CA LEU A 92 3.02 -0.95 -7.56
C LEU A 92 2.18 0.25 -7.09
N SER A 93 2.82 1.27 -6.52
CA SER A 93 2.10 2.45 -5.98
C SER A 93 1.31 3.23 -7.03
N GLY A 94 1.76 3.25 -8.29
CA GLY A 94 1.03 3.89 -9.40
C GLY A 94 -0.31 3.25 -9.74
N GLU A 95 -0.54 2.01 -9.31
CA GLU A 95 -1.72 1.21 -9.66
C GLU A 95 -2.85 1.28 -8.62
N ILE A 96 -2.60 1.89 -7.46
CA ILE A 96 -3.52 1.89 -6.31
C ILE A 96 -4.91 2.41 -6.69
N ASN A 97 -4.96 3.56 -7.38
CA ASN A 97 -6.21 4.19 -7.77
C ASN A 97 -6.99 3.38 -8.81
N ALA A 98 -6.28 2.72 -9.74
CA ALA A 98 -6.90 1.88 -10.74
C ALA A 98 -7.53 0.66 -10.07
N VAL A 99 -6.76 -0.05 -9.25
CA VAL A 99 -7.22 -1.22 -8.49
C VAL A 99 -8.42 -0.89 -7.61
N TYR A 100 -8.36 0.18 -6.82
CA TYR A 100 -9.45 0.56 -5.93
C TYR A 100 -10.73 0.93 -6.70
N ARG A 101 -10.61 1.62 -7.83
CA ARG A 101 -11.75 1.95 -8.70
C ARG A 101 -12.36 0.70 -9.33
N ASP A 102 -11.51 -0.21 -9.82
CA ASP A 102 -11.95 -1.42 -10.51
C ASP A 102 -12.69 -2.37 -9.54
N LEU A 103 -12.37 -2.34 -8.24
CA LEU A 103 -13.12 -3.08 -7.22
C LEU A 103 -14.60 -2.66 -7.12
N PHE A 104 -14.94 -1.39 -7.35
CA PHE A 104 -16.31 -0.89 -7.19
C PHE A 104 -17.05 -0.68 -8.52
N SER A 105 -16.35 -0.65 -9.65
CA SER A 105 -16.98 -0.51 -10.97
C SER A 105 -17.82 -1.73 -11.37
N ILE A 106 -17.54 -2.88 -10.76
CA ILE A 106 -18.10 -4.18 -11.12
C ILE A 106 -19.45 -4.45 -10.45
N GLU A 107 -19.63 -4.10 -9.18
CA GLU A 107 -20.81 -4.54 -8.43
C GLU A 107 -22.06 -3.70 -8.72
N THR A 108 -21.93 -2.42 -9.04
CA THR A 108 -23.09 -1.54 -9.30
C THR A 108 -22.74 -0.38 -10.25
N PRO A 109 -22.88 -0.55 -11.58
CA PRO A 109 -22.63 0.54 -12.51
C PRO A 109 -23.54 1.75 -12.16
N GLY A 110 -22.92 2.87 -11.78
CA GLY A 110 -23.60 4.13 -11.45
C GLY A 110 -23.84 4.40 -9.96
N LYS A 111 -23.59 3.46 -9.04
CA LYS A 111 -23.62 3.76 -7.59
C LYS A 111 -22.20 4.00 -7.08
N ASN A 112 -21.91 5.24 -6.70
CA ASN A 112 -20.61 5.61 -6.15
C ASN A 112 -20.55 5.24 -4.66
N VAL A 113 -20.36 3.95 -4.38
CA VAL A 113 -20.38 3.37 -3.02
C VAL A 113 -19.29 3.97 -2.15
N CYS A 114 -18.08 4.06 -2.72
CA CYS A 114 -16.92 4.68 -2.11
C CYS A 114 -16.40 5.79 -3.03
N ASN A 115 -16.15 6.98 -2.47
CA ASN A 115 -15.62 8.09 -3.25
C ASN A 115 -14.11 7.88 -3.50
N VAL A 116 -13.76 7.29 -4.64
CA VAL A 116 -12.36 7.04 -5.06
C VAL A 116 -11.52 8.33 -5.05
N ARG A 117 -12.09 9.44 -5.56
CA ARG A 117 -11.36 10.71 -5.68
C ARG A 117 -10.99 11.31 -4.32
N LYS A 118 -11.84 11.09 -3.31
CA LYS A 118 -11.61 11.55 -1.93
C LYS A 118 -10.30 10.95 -1.39
N TYR A 119 -10.09 9.65 -1.52
CA TYR A 119 -8.92 9.01 -0.92
C TYR A 119 -7.66 9.14 -1.79
N SER A 120 -7.82 9.08 -3.13
CA SER A 120 -6.70 9.15 -4.08
C SER A 120 -5.90 10.44 -4.04
N THR A 121 -6.58 11.55 -3.74
CA THR A 121 -5.95 12.87 -3.71
C THR A 121 -5.26 13.15 -2.38
N ILE A 122 -5.64 12.41 -1.35
CA ILE A 122 -5.23 12.71 0.01
C ILE A 122 -4.13 11.75 0.49
N ILE A 123 -4.27 10.45 0.27
CA ILE A 123 -3.27 9.49 0.76
C ILE A 123 -2.06 9.49 -0.16
N ASN A 124 -1.00 10.17 0.30
CA ASN A 124 0.36 10.03 -0.18
C ASN A 124 1.21 9.26 0.85
N ASP A 125 2.51 9.13 0.61
CA ASP A 125 3.41 8.39 1.52
C ASP A 125 3.48 8.96 2.93
N GLN A 126 3.46 10.28 3.07
CA GLN A 126 3.48 10.94 4.38
C GLN A 126 2.18 10.69 5.13
N GLU A 127 1.04 10.87 4.46
CA GLU A 127 -0.28 10.60 5.05
C GLU A 127 -0.44 9.13 5.42
N ASN A 128 0.05 8.22 4.58
CA ASN A 128 0.01 6.79 4.87
C ASN A 128 0.82 6.44 6.14
N ASN A 129 1.95 7.11 6.39
CA ASN A 129 2.72 6.89 7.62
C ASN A 129 1.95 7.36 8.87
N ILE A 130 1.19 8.46 8.76
CA ILE A 130 0.32 8.94 9.84
C ILE A 130 -0.80 7.92 10.08
N LEU A 131 -1.47 7.47 9.00
CA LEU A 131 -2.53 6.47 9.07
C LEU A 131 -2.04 5.14 9.66
N GLN A 132 -0.84 4.69 9.27
CA GLN A 132 -0.21 3.50 9.83
C GLN A 132 0.01 3.65 11.34
N SER A 133 0.58 4.78 11.77
CA SER A 133 0.81 5.06 13.20
C SER A 133 -0.49 5.05 13.99
N MET A 134 -1.55 5.68 13.45
CA MET A 134 -2.86 5.70 14.08
C MET A 134 -3.49 4.31 14.15
N TYR A 135 -3.39 3.54 13.06
CA TYR A 135 -3.85 2.15 13.03
C TYR A 135 -3.16 1.29 14.10
N ASP A 136 -1.84 1.41 14.24
CA ASP A 136 -1.07 0.66 15.24
C ASP A 136 -1.48 1.05 16.67
N ILE A 137 -1.75 2.33 16.93
CA ILE A 137 -2.29 2.81 18.22
C ILE A 137 -3.66 2.18 18.50
N TYR A 138 -4.61 2.27 17.55
CA TYR A 138 -5.95 1.71 17.75
C TYR A 138 -5.95 0.19 17.87
N LYS A 139 -5.07 -0.49 17.14
CA LYS A 139 -4.87 -1.94 17.29
C LYS A 139 -4.31 -2.30 18.66
N GLY A 140 -3.37 -1.50 19.20
CA GLY A 140 -2.88 -1.65 20.56
C GLY A 140 -4.00 -1.48 21.59
N ILE A 141 -4.85 -0.46 21.42
CA ILE A 141 -6.02 -0.21 22.27
C ILE A 141 -6.98 -1.42 22.26
N ASP A 142 -7.31 -1.94 21.08
CA ASP A 142 -8.23 -3.08 20.97
C ASP A 142 -7.64 -4.35 21.58
N THR A 143 -6.34 -4.61 21.38
CA THR A 143 -5.62 -5.72 22.05
C THR A 143 -5.76 -5.64 23.56
N VAL A 144 -5.61 -4.44 24.14
CA VAL A 144 -5.72 -4.31 25.59
C VAL A 144 -7.16 -4.45 26.08
N LYS A 145 -8.15 -3.97 25.32
CA LYS A 145 -9.56 -4.21 25.66
C LYS A 145 -9.89 -5.70 25.70
N GLU A 146 -9.45 -6.47 24.71
CA GLU A 146 -9.63 -7.93 24.69
C GLU A 146 -8.98 -8.61 25.90
N TYR A 147 -7.79 -8.15 26.30
CA TYR A 147 -7.11 -8.64 27.50
C TYR A 147 -7.87 -8.29 28.79
N CYS A 148 -8.44 -7.09 28.85
CA CYS A 148 -9.25 -6.61 29.97
C CYS A 148 -10.52 -7.45 30.17
N ASP A 149 -11.20 -7.78 29.08
CA ASP A 149 -12.38 -8.64 29.11
C ASP A 149 -12.04 -10.07 29.57
N TYR A 150 -10.79 -10.51 29.41
CA TYR A 150 -10.32 -11.85 29.80
C TYR A 150 -9.92 -11.95 31.28
N ILE A 151 -9.18 -10.97 31.82
CA ILE A 151 -8.53 -11.11 33.15
C ILE A 151 -9.38 -10.59 34.30
N ASN A 152 -10.41 -9.76 34.07
CA ASN A 152 -11.12 -9.04 35.14
C ASN A 152 -10.17 -8.25 36.07
N ASP A 153 -9.01 -7.78 35.57
CA ASP A 153 -8.15 -6.86 36.34
C ASP A 153 -8.65 -5.42 36.17
N ASP A 154 -9.55 -5.04 37.07
CA ASP A 154 -10.18 -3.72 37.09
C ASP A 154 -9.16 -2.57 37.13
N LYS A 155 -7.96 -2.74 37.68
CA LYS A 155 -7.01 -1.61 37.85
C LYS A 155 -6.38 -1.19 36.53
N LEU A 156 -5.85 -2.14 35.77
CA LEU A 156 -5.22 -1.85 34.47
C LEU A 156 -6.27 -1.32 33.48
N CYS A 157 -7.44 -1.96 33.47
CA CYS A 157 -8.52 -1.64 32.56
C CYS A 157 -9.13 -0.26 32.86
N ASN A 158 -9.28 0.09 34.14
CA ASN A 158 -9.70 1.43 34.53
C ASN A 158 -8.68 2.50 34.12
N ALA A 159 -7.38 2.25 34.31
CA ALA A 159 -6.35 3.21 33.91
C ALA A 159 -6.40 3.50 32.39
N ILE A 160 -6.62 2.47 31.58
CA ILE A 160 -6.69 2.59 30.12
C ILE A 160 -8.00 3.25 29.68
N ASN A 161 -9.12 2.89 30.30
CA ASN A 161 -10.38 3.57 30.07
C ASN A 161 -10.30 5.06 30.39
N VAL A 162 -9.60 5.45 31.47
CA VAL A 162 -9.36 6.87 31.79
C VAL A 162 -8.57 7.57 30.68
N ILE A 163 -7.52 6.94 30.15
CA ILE A 163 -6.71 7.52 29.06
C ILE A 163 -7.55 7.67 27.78
N LEU A 164 -8.34 6.65 27.44
CA LEU A 164 -9.21 6.69 26.26
C LEU A 164 -10.28 7.77 26.40
N HIS A 165 -10.99 7.80 27.53
CA HIS A 165 -12.10 8.72 27.75
C HIS A 165 -11.66 10.19 27.87
N LYS A 166 -10.45 10.42 28.40
CA LYS A 166 -9.82 11.76 28.46
C LYS A 166 -9.47 12.30 27.07
N ASN A 167 -9.29 11.43 26.08
CA ASN A 167 -9.01 11.82 24.69
C ASN A 167 -10.27 11.87 23.82
N SER A 168 -11.33 11.14 24.17
CA SER A 168 -12.60 11.13 23.44
C SER A 168 -13.53 12.30 23.78
N THR A 169 -13.39 12.88 24.97
CA THR A 169 -14.10 14.12 25.28
C THR A 169 -13.56 15.22 24.36
N PRO A 170 -14.41 15.88 23.57
CA PRO A 170 -13.99 17.09 22.89
C PRO A 170 -13.51 17.98 24.01
N LYS A 171 -12.20 18.24 24.07
CA LYS A 171 -11.76 19.43 24.77
C LYS A 171 -12.51 20.52 24.05
N GLU A 172 -13.51 21.09 24.71
CA GLU A 172 -13.93 22.44 24.38
C GLU A 172 -12.61 23.17 24.22
N THR A 173 -12.34 23.53 22.97
CA THR A 173 -11.18 24.34 22.70
C THR A 173 -11.51 25.58 23.49
N GLU A 174 -10.94 25.69 24.69
CA GLU A 174 -10.75 26.95 25.35
C GLU A 174 -10.21 27.80 24.21
N VAL A 175 -11.09 28.65 23.68
CA VAL A 175 -10.74 29.60 22.65
C VAL A 175 -9.58 30.30 23.29
N CYS A 176 -8.39 30.06 22.75
CA CYS A 176 -7.17 30.60 23.30
C CYS A 176 -7.27 32.11 23.09
N GLU A 177 -7.93 32.80 24.03
CA GLU A 177 -8.38 34.19 23.94
C GLU A 177 -7.18 35.16 23.92
N SER A 178 -5.98 34.61 24.12
CA SER A 178 -4.69 35.28 23.90
C SER A 178 -3.63 34.31 23.38
N CYS A 179 -4.00 33.38 22.50
CA CYS A 179 -3.01 32.97 21.51
C CYS A 179 -2.79 34.20 20.64
N GLU A 180 -1.95 35.13 21.13
CA GLU A 180 -1.25 36.08 20.28
C GLU A 180 -0.92 35.29 19.05
N THR A 181 -1.49 35.71 17.93
CA THR A 181 -1.15 35.15 16.64
C THR A 181 0.36 35.20 16.61
N ILE A 182 1.01 34.04 16.83
CA ILE A 182 2.34 33.81 16.33
C ILE A 182 2.06 33.97 14.86
N ILE A 183 2.31 35.18 14.37
CA ILE A 183 2.40 35.51 12.98
C ILE A 183 3.33 34.43 12.51
N SER A 184 2.77 33.38 11.90
CA SER A 184 3.58 32.35 11.30
C SER A 184 4.29 33.15 10.24
N HIS A 185 5.54 33.51 10.53
CA HIS A 185 6.37 34.17 9.56
C HIS A 185 6.23 33.31 8.32
N PRO A 186 5.68 33.86 7.21
CA PRO A 186 5.37 33.08 6.03
C PRO A 186 6.61 32.26 5.76
N CYS A 187 6.47 30.92 5.83
CA CYS A 187 7.59 30.00 5.72
C CYS A 187 8.48 30.55 4.62
N GLN A 188 9.67 31.03 5.00
CA GLN A 188 10.55 31.70 4.07
C GLN A 188 10.78 30.70 2.96
N ASN A 189 10.10 30.89 1.82
CA ASN A 189 10.34 30.11 0.63
C ASN A 189 11.84 30.28 0.39
N ASN A 190 12.59 29.19 0.57
CA ASN A 190 14.03 29.19 0.47
C ASN A 190 14.40 29.76 -0.90
N ARG A 191 14.70 31.07 -0.95
CA ARG A 191 15.01 31.82 -2.18
C ARG A 191 16.22 31.21 -2.90
N SER A 192 17.00 30.41 -2.18
CA SER A 192 18.11 29.62 -2.66
C SER A 192 17.70 28.49 -3.61
N PHE A 193 16.49 27.93 -3.49
CA PHE A 193 16.07 26.79 -4.32
C PHE A 193 16.01 27.10 -5.83
N PRO A 194 15.36 28.20 -6.27
CA PRO A 194 15.38 28.57 -7.69
C PRO A 194 16.80 28.92 -8.17
N ILE A 195 17.65 29.52 -7.32
CA ILE A 195 19.04 29.84 -7.67
C ILE A 195 19.84 28.55 -7.92
N ILE A 196 19.73 27.54 -7.04
CA ILE A 196 20.41 26.26 -7.19
C ILE A 196 19.99 25.55 -8.49
N ILE A 197 18.70 25.55 -8.81
CA ILE A 197 18.19 24.95 -10.06
C ILE A 197 18.81 25.65 -11.28
N THR A 198 18.84 26.98 -11.30
CA THR A 198 19.42 27.73 -12.44
C THR A 198 20.91 27.44 -12.63
N VAL A 199 21.67 27.34 -11.53
CA VAL A 199 23.11 27.02 -11.58
C VAL A 199 23.34 25.61 -12.12
N ILE A 200 22.54 24.62 -11.71
CA ILE A 200 22.64 23.23 -12.20
C ILE A 200 22.34 23.17 -13.70
N VAL A 201 21.28 23.84 -14.16
CA VAL A 201 20.91 23.85 -15.60
C VAL A 201 22.02 24.46 -16.44
N ILE A 202 22.60 25.59 -16.00
CA ILE A 202 23.72 26.24 -16.69
C ILE A 202 24.95 25.31 -16.74
N LEU A 203 25.31 24.66 -15.63
CA LEU A 203 26.41 23.70 -15.59
C LEU A 203 26.22 22.52 -16.56
N LEU A 204 24.99 21.99 -16.67
CA LEU A 204 24.69 20.89 -17.60
C LEU A 204 24.83 21.32 -19.06
N VAL A 205 24.38 22.53 -19.41
CA VAL A 205 24.54 23.09 -20.76
C VAL A 205 26.02 23.28 -21.09
N PHE A 206 26.81 23.83 -20.16
CA PHE A 206 28.25 23.98 -20.34
C PHE A 206 28.95 22.63 -20.48
N LEU A 207 28.63 21.64 -19.63
CA LEU A 207 29.16 20.27 -19.76
C LEU A 207 28.86 19.67 -21.13
N PHE A 208 27.64 19.85 -21.64
CA PHE A 208 27.27 19.37 -22.96
C PHE A 208 28.10 20.02 -24.08
N ILE A 209 28.31 21.34 -24.01
CA ILE A 209 29.17 22.07 -24.94
C ILE A 209 30.61 21.57 -24.83
N PHE A 210 31.17 21.44 -23.63
CA PHE A 210 32.52 20.90 -23.44
C PHE A 210 32.65 19.48 -24.00
N ILE A 211 31.71 18.57 -23.73
CA ILE A 211 31.74 17.22 -24.28
C ILE A 211 31.66 17.22 -25.82
N LYS A 212 30.87 18.15 -26.39
CA LYS A 212 30.66 18.24 -27.84
C LYS A 212 31.87 18.82 -28.58
N PHE A 213 32.52 19.84 -28.02
CA PHE A 213 33.58 20.62 -28.69
C PHE A 213 34.99 20.26 -28.26
N THR A 214 35.17 19.50 -27.17
CA THR A 214 36.49 19.06 -26.73
C THR A 214 36.93 17.84 -27.55
N PRO A 215 38.16 17.81 -28.11
CA PRO A 215 38.66 16.71 -28.96
C PRO A 215 38.78 15.35 -28.25
N TYR A 216 38.42 15.29 -26.97
CA TYR A 216 38.34 14.07 -26.17
C TYR A 216 37.16 13.15 -26.54
N ARG A 217 36.24 13.58 -27.42
CA ARG A 217 35.14 12.74 -27.92
C ARG A 217 35.61 11.38 -28.42
N THR A 218 36.75 11.33 -29.12
CA THR A 218 37.32 10.08 -29.65
C THR A 218 37.86 9.18 -28.54
N ASN A 219 38.51 9.75 -27.52
CA ASN A 219 39.05 8.99 -26.37
C ASN A 219 37.94 8.47 -25.45
N ILE A 220 36.93 9.28 -25.17
CA ILE A 220 35.79 8.88 -24.31
C ILE A 220 34.97 7.80 -25.00
N THR A 221 34.62 7.97 -26.28
CA THR A 221 33.88 6.93 -27.02
C THR A 221 34.67 5.62 -27.12
N ARG A 222 36.00 5.68 -27.26
CA ARG A 222 36.86 4.50 -27.24
C ARG A 222 36.86 3.80 -25.87
N ARG A 223 36.89 4.56 -24.76
CA ARG A 223 36.79 4.00 -23.41
C ARG A 223 35.41 3.38 -23.14
N ILE A 224 34.33 4.05 -23.52
CA ILE A 224 32.97 3.51 -23.38
C ILE A 224 32.82 2.22 -24.19
N LYS A 225 33.30 2.19 -25.44
CA LYS A 225 33.31 0.96 -26.26
C LYS A 225 34.12 -0.17 -25.60
N ARG A 226 35.28 0.12 -25.00
CA ARG A 226 36.04 -0.89 -24.23
C ARG A 226 35.24 -1.45 -23.06
N ILE A 227 34.59 -0.59 -22.28
CA ILE A 227 33.79 -1.02 -21.12
C ILE A 227 32.59 -1.88 -21.57
N LEU A 228 31.91 -1.49 -22.64
CA LEU A 228 30.82 -2.28 -23.22
C LEU A 228 31.31 -3.64 -23.73
N ASN A 229 32.47 -3.68 -24.40
CA ASN A 229 33.03 -4.93 -24.89
C ASN A 229 33.42 -5.88 -23.76
N ILE A 230 33.97 -5.36 -22.65
CA ILE A 230 34.27 -6.15 -21.45
C ILE A 230 32.98 -6.72 -20.84
N ARG A 231 31.91 -5.92 -20.75
CA ARG A 231 30.61 -6.40 -20.25
C ARG A 231 30.01 -7.48 -21.14
N ASN A 232 30.09 -7.33 -22.45
CA ASN A 232 29.60 -8.35 -23.38
C ASN A 232 30.37 -9.66 -23.23
N HIS A 233 31.68 -9.59 -23.05
CA HIS A 233 32.51 -10.77 -22.80
C HIS A 233 32.13 -11.48 -21.48
N ILE A 234 31.90 -10.72 -20.41
CA ILE A 234 31.44 -11.29 -19.13
C ILE A 234 30.06 -11.93 -19.28
N ASN A 235 29.17 -11.34 -20.07
CA ASN A 235 27.83 -11.89 -20.30
C ASN A 235 27.85 -13.16 -21.16
N GLU A 236 28.76 -13.25 -22.14
CA GLU A 236 29.02 -14.47 -22.90
C GLU A 236 29.64 -15.57 -22.03
N GLU A 237 30.60 -15.23 -21.17
CA GLU A 237 31.14 -16.18 -20.18
C GLU A 237 30.06 -16.66 -19.22
N TRP A 238 29.17 -15.78 -18.75
CA TRP A 238 28.04 -16.14 -17.89
C TRP A 238 27.08 -17.11 -18.61
N ASN A 239 26.75 -16.84 -19.88
CA ASN A 239 25.91 -17.72 -20.69
C ASN A 239 26.56 -19.08 -20.96
N ASN A 240 27.89 -19.16 -21.02
CA ASN A 240 28.63 -20.41 -21.18
C ASN A 240 28.82 -21.17 -19.84
N MET A 241 28.87 -20.45 -18.71
CA MET A 241 28.94 -21.03 -17.36
C MET A 241 27.58 -21.51 -16.85
N GLN A 242 26.48 -21.03 -17.44
CA GLN A 242 25.18 -21.64 -17.29
C GLN A 242 25.22 -22.99 -18.02
N SER A 243 25.75 -24.00 -17.32
CA SER A 243 25.84 -25.39 -17.79
C SER A 243 24.55 -25.73 -18.49
N SER A 244 24.62 -26.28 -19.71
CA SER A 244 23.43 -26.80 -20.39
C SER A 244 22.72 -27.70 -19.40
N GLU A 245 21.62 -27.21 -18.81
CA GLU A 245 20.73 -28.04 -18.04
C GLU A 245 20.32 -29.10 -19.03
N ILE A 246 20.87 -30.30 -18.82
CA ILE A 246 20.50 -31.51 -19.54
C ILE A 246 18.98 -31.48 -19.55
N PRO A 247 18.30 -31.49 -20.72
CA PRO A 247 16.86 -31.51 -20.74
C PRO A 247 16.46 -32.79 -20.02
N VAL A 248 16.00 -32.64 -18.78
CA VAL A 248 15.54 -33.75 -17.98
C VAL A 248 14.21 -34.15 -18.60
N ASN A 249 14.28 -35.07 -19.56
CA ASN A 249 13.16 -35.90 -19.96
C ASN A 249 12.79 -36.75 -18.74
N ILE A 250 12.00 -36.18 -17.82
CA ILE A 250 11.31 -36.94 -16.79
C ILE A 250 10.15 -37.65 -17.47
N LEU A 251 10.46 -38.83 -18.01
CA LEU A 251 9.51 -39.92 -18.10
C LEU A 251 9.49 -40.56 -16.70
N SER A 252 8.59 -40.12 -15.82
CA SER A 252 8.32 -40.78 -14.55
C SER A 252 6.83 -41.09 -14.47
N ASP A 253 6.48 -42.09 -15.26
CA ASP A 253 5.35 -42.96 -15.00
C ASP A 253 5.87 -44.04 -14.05
N MET A 254 5.53 -43.95 -12.76
CA MET A 254 5.39 -45.13 -11.90
C MET A 254 4.77 -44.73 -10.57
N GLY A 255 3.54 -45.20 -10.37
CA GLY A 255 2.74 -44.95 -9.20
C GLY A 255 3.27 -45.61 -7.94
N TYR A 256 3.03 -44.94 -6.82
CA TYR A 256 2.90 -45.58 -5.52
C TYR A 256 1.68 -45.02 -4.81
N ASN A 257 0.65 -45.86 -4.75
CA ASN A 257 -0.44 -45.76 -3.78
C ASN A 257 0.15 -45.94 -2.37
N MET A 258 -0.06 -44.97 -1.48
CA MET A 258 -0.01 -45.21 -0.04
C MET A 258 -1.34 -44.78 0.57
N SER A 259 -2.17 -45.78 0.84
CA SER A 259 -3.32 -45.71 1.74
C SER A 259 -2.82 -45.72 3.19
N TYR A 260 -3.11 -44.66 3.93
CA TYR A 260 -3.02 -44.69 5.39
C TYR A 260 -4.43 -44.93 5.96
N SER A 261 -4.59 -46.08 6.60
CA SER A 261 -5.63 -46.33 7.60
C SER A 261 -5.00 -46.09 8.97
N CYS A 262 -5.69 -45.37 9.86
CA CYS A 262 -5.40 -45.38 11.29
C CYS A 262 -6.70 -45.62 12.06
N ASP A 263 -6.60 -46.55 13.00
CA ASP A 263 -7.51 -46.80 14.13
C ASP A 263 -7.53 -45.63 15.12
#